data_AF-A0A147KGF2-F1
#
_entry.id   AF-A0A147KGF2-F1
#
_cell.length_a   1.000
_cell.length_b   1.000
_cell.length_c   1.000
_cell.angle_alpha   90.00
_cell.angle_beta   90.00
_cell.angle_gamma   90.00
#
_symmetry.space_group_name_H-M   'P 1'
#
loop_
_entity.id
_entity.type
_entity.pdbx_description
1 polymer ?
#
loop_
_entity_poly.entity_id
_entity_poly.type
_entity_poly.pdbx_seq_one_letter_code
_entity_poly.pdbx_strand_id
1 'polypeptide(L)'
;MAEPDTQTAAPAAAPGGHLEPVQAAGAVLWRDTDRGREVALVHRPGRDDWTLPKGKPRSGEHLLAAAVREVREETGVHPVLGRRLPSQRYLRNGWPKQVEWWAATAASDSSRFTPDDEVDAVEWLPVAEARDRLTHDHDVRVLDDFQAGPARTVPLVLLRHAAAGDKAAWRGPDLLRPLDETGRAEALELAGVLGAFGPLRVVSSAAARCTETVTPYAVAHAVHIRTENAFTLGARHAAGDPYDSGAAREAFRELLEQRRPTLVCTHGELVADLMREAFERSGAPVPQQLSLVKGAFWVFHLDARDGSLAAAERHGRA
;
A
#
# COMPACT_ATOMS: atom_id res chain seq x y z
N MET A 1 6.40 -52.78 -34.44
CA MET A 1 5.22 -51.97 -34.79
C MET A 1 5.11 -50.88 -33.75
N ALA A 2 5.53 -49.67 -34.10
CA ALA A 2 5.48 -48.49 -33.23
C ALA A 2 4.09 -47.84 -33.36
N GLU A 3 3.49 -47.48 -32.23
CA GLU A 3 2.29 -46.64 -32.18
C GLU A 3 2.66 -45.17 -32.49
N PRO A 4 1.76 -44.39 -33.11
CA PRO A 4 2.08 -43.07 -33.58
C PRO A 4 2.01 -42.02 -32.46
N ASP A 5 2.97 -41.09 -32.53
CA ASP A 5 3.06 -39.84 -31.77
C ASP A 5 1.73 -39.11 -31.69
N THR A 6 1.26 -38.86 -30.46
CA THR A 6 0.20 -37.88 -30.21
C THR A 6 0.83 -36.50 -30.29
N GLN A 7 0.71 -35.89 -31.46
CA GLN A 7 1.15 -34.54 -31.77
C GLN A 7 0.42 -33.55 -30.85
N THR A 8 1.10 -33.09 -29.81
CA THR A 8 0.63 -32.01 -28.94
C THR A 8 0.44 -30.77 -29.81
N ALA A 9 -0.82 -30.41 -30.06
CA ALA A 9 -1.17 -29.20 -30.78
C ALA A 9 -0.50 -28.00 -30.11
N ALA A 10 0.23 -27.21 -30.88
CA ALA A 10 0.72 -25.91 -30.45
C ALA A 10 -0.46 -25.10 -29.89
N PRO A 11 -0.29 -24.39 -28.76
CA PRO A 11 -1.38 -23.58 -28.23
C PRO A 11 -1.84 -22.61 -29.33
N ALA A 12 -3.15 -22.68 -29.64
CA ALA A 12 -3.80 -21.75 -30.54
C ALA A 12 -3.35 -20.34 -30.17
N ALA A 13 -2.82 -19.60 -31.14
CA ALA A 13 -2.27 -18.27 -30.95
C ALA A 13 -3.16 -17.47 -29.99
N ALA A 14 -2.60 -17.10 -28.84
CA ALA A 14 -3.33 -16.33 -27.84
C ALA A 14 -3.95 -15.12 -28.56
N PRO A 15 -5.27 -14.90 -28.47
CA PRO A 15 -5.92 -13.84 -29.21
C PRO A 15 -5.21 -12.51 -28.92
N GLY A 16 -4.76 -11.85 -29.98
CA GLY A 16 -4.09 -10.56 -29.90
C GLY A 16 -5.04 -9.52 -29.34
N GLY A 17 -4.94 -9.30 -28.04
CA GLY A 17 -5.68 -8.31 -27.26
C GLY A 17 -5.05 -8.22 -25.88
N HIS A 18 -5.03 -7.02 -25.29
CA HIS A 18 -4.65 -6.84 -23.89
C HIS A 18 -5.70 -7.55 -23.02
N LEU A 19 -5.48 -8.83 -22.72
CA LEU A 19 -6.24 -9.50 -21.68
C LEU A 19 -5.86 -8.83 -20.37
N GLU A 20 -6.80 -8.09 -19.78
CA GLU A 20 -6.61 -7.49 -18.46
C GLU A 20 -6.23 -8.58 -17.46
N PRO A 21 -5.06 -8.48 -16.79
CA PRO A 21 -4.60 -9.51 -15.90
C PRO A 21 -5.53 -9.62 -14.70
N VAL A 22 -5.85 -10.86 -14.32
CA VAL A 22 -6.56 -11.14 -13.07
C VAL A 22 -5.70 -10.62 -11.92
N GLN A 23 -6.20 -9.63 -11.20
CA GLN A 23 -5.53 -9.02 -10.06
C GLN A 23 -5.60 -9.93 -8.83
N ALA A 24 -4.55 -9.88 -8.03
CA ALA A 24 -4.46 -10.49 -6.72
C ALA A 24 -3.51 -9.66 -5.86
N ALA A 25 -3.62 -9.84 -4.54
CA ALA A 25 -2.79 -9.16 -3.56
C ALA A 25 -2.39 -10.14 -2.45
N GLY A 26 -1.17 -10.00 -1.94
CA GLY A 26 -0.65 -10.86 -0.87
C GLY A 26 0.51 -10.22 -0.12
N ALA A 27 1.06 -10.93 0.85
CA ALA A 27 2.21 -10.45 1.60
C ALA A 27 3.23 -11.53 1.94
N VAL A 28 4.50 -11.14 2.03
CA VAL A 28 5.51 -11.88 2.80
C VAL A 28 5.32 -11.50 4.26
N LEU A 29 4.54 -12.31 4.98
CA LEU A 29 4.34 -12.15 6.41
C LEU A 29 5.59 -12.66 7.14
N TRP A 30 6.24 -11.80 7.93
CA TRP A 30 7.51 -12.09 8.56
C TRP A 30 7.57 -11.64 10.02
N ARG A 31 8.48 -12.27 10.78
CA ARG A 31 8.81 -11.91 12.16
C ARG A 31 10.31 -12.12 12.42
N ASP A 32 10.89 -11.31 13.30
CA ASP A 32 12.23 -11.60 13.83
C ASP A 32 12.06 -12.40 15.14
N THR A 33 12.80 -13.49 15.27
CA THR A 33 12.93 -14.30 16.48
C THR A 33 14.38 -14.27 16.98
N ASP A 34 14.64 -14.91 18.11
CA ASP A 34 15.99 -15.15 18.62
C ASP A 34 16.86 -15.99 17.66
N ARG A 35 16.22 -16.83 16.84
CA ARG A 35 16.86 -17.67 15.81
C ARG A 35 17.00 -16.98 14.45
N GLY A 36 16.57 -15.73 14.33
CA GLY A 36 16.62 -14.95 13.10
C GLY A 36 15.25 -14.69 12.50
N ARG A 37 15.23 -14.34 11.21
CA ARG A 37 13.99 -13.99 10.53
C ARG A 37 13.25 -15.23 10.03
N GLU A 38 11.98 -15.31 10.39
CA GLU A 38 11.05 -16.32 9.90
C GLU A 38 9.98 -15.67 9.00
N VAL A 39 9.49 -16.41 8.01
CA VAL A 39 8.35 -16.05 7.16
C VAL A 39 7.26 -17.11 7.25
N ALA A 40 6.00 -16.69 7.10
CA ALA A 40 4.86 -17.60 7.10
C ALA A 40 4.58 -18.11 5.68
N LEU A 41 4.52 -19.43 5.53
CA LEU A 41 4.00 -20.10 4.34
C LEU A 41 2.67 -20.77 4.67
N VAL A 42 1.80 -20.86 3.66
CA VAL A 42 0.50 -21.55 3.75
C VAL A 42 0.49 -22.77 2.85
N HIS A 43 -0.08 -23.87 3.34
CA HIS A 43 -0.31 -25.08 2.57
C HIS A 43 -1.75 -25.13 2.06
N ARG A 44 -1.94 -25.53 0.80
CA ARG A 44 -3.26 -25.64 0.20
C ARG A 44 -3.56 -27.08 -0.17
N PRO A 45 -4.43 -27.79 0.57
CA PRO A 45 -4.63 -29.23 0.39
C PRO A 45 -5.20 -29.59 -0.99
N GLY A 46 -6.03 -28.71 -1.57
CA GLY A 46 -6.59 -28.92 -2.91
C GLY A 46 -5.56 -28.86 -4.06
N ARG A 47 -4.33 -28.39 -3.79
CA ARG A 47 -3.23 -28.32 -4.76
C ARG A 47 -1.96 -29.03 -4.31
N ASP A 48 -1.89 -29.42 -3.04
CA ASP A 48 -0.70 -29.97 -2.39
C ASP A 48 0.54 -29.08 -2.62
N ASP A 49 0.36 -27.76 -2.40
CA ASP A 49 1.41 -26.78 -2.60
C ASP A 49 1.60 -25.81 -1.42
N TRP A 50 2.83 -25.35 -1.28
CA TRP A 50 3.25 -24.36 -0.28
C TRP A 50 3.50 -23.03 -0.96
N THR A 51 2.80 -22.01 -0.51
CA THR A 51 2.82 -20.68 -1.13
C THR A 51 2.86 -19.57 -0.10
N LEU A 52 3.17 -18.36 -0.56
CA LEU A 52 2.95 -17.14 0.22
C LEU A 52 1.45 -16.78 0.23
N PRO A 53 0.93 -16.21 1.34
CA PRO A 53 -0.48 -15.92 1.46
C PRO A 53 -0.92 -14.79 0.50
N LYS A 54 -1.99 -15.04 -0.28
CA LYS A 54 -2.51 -14.14 -1.33
C LYS A 54 -3.89 -14.57 -1.78
N GLY A 55 -4.67 -13.61 -2.26
CA GLY A 55 -5.90 -13.92 -2.98
C GLY A 55 -6.42 -12.76 -3.82
N LYS A 56 -7.65 -12.89 -4.29
CA LYS A 56 -8.24 -11.95 -5.26
C LYS A 56 -8.98 -10.85 -4.51
N PRO A 57 -8.89 -9.58 -4.94
CA PRO A 57 -9.77 -8.57 -4.40
C PRO A 57 -11.24 -8.93 -4.66
N ARG A 58 -12.09 -8.65 -3.67
CA ARG A 58 -13.55 -8.63 -3.85
C ARG A 58 -13.93 -7.47 -4.79
N SER A 59 -15.16 -7.48 -5.29
CA SER A 59 -15.64 -6.40 -6.17
C SER A 59 -15.52 -5.04 -5.48
N GLY A 60 -14.79 -4.09 -6.10
CA GLY A 60 -14.53 -2.77 -5.55
C GLY A 60 -13.52 -2.72 -4.38
N GLU A 61 -12.91 -3.85 -4.00
CA GLU A 61 -11.94 -3.90 -2.91
C GLU A 61 -10.58 -3.37 -3.36
N HIS A 62 -10.01 -2.45 -2.56
CA HIS A 62 -8.67 -1.94 -2.79
C HIS A 62 -7.61 -3.02 -2.55
N LEU A 63 -6.54 -3.06 -3.36
CA LEU A 63 -5.52 -4.13 -3.27
C LEU A 63 -4.82 -4.23 -1.92
N LEU A 64 -4.56 -3.09 -1.24
CA LEU A 64 -4.04 -3.11 0.14
C LEU A 64 -5.02 -3.80 1.11
N ALA A 65 -6.32 -3.52 0.99
CA ALA A 65 -7.33 -4.15 1.83
C ALA A 65 -7.45 -5.65 1.52
N ALA A 66 -7.38 -6.02 0.25
CA ALA A 66 -7.32 -7.42 -0.18
C ALA A 66 -6.09 -8.12 0.41
N ALA A 67 -4.89 -7.54 0.32
CA ALA A 67 -3.68 -8.14 0.92
C ALA A 67 -3.85 -8.39 2.42
N VAL A 68 -4.39 -7.43 3.18
CA VAL A 68 -4.64 -7.57 4.62
C VAL A 68 -5.65 -8.66 4.90
N ARG A 69 -6.77 -8.67 4.17
CA ARG A 69 -7.84 -9.65 4.33
C ARG A 69 -7.36 -11.06 4.03
N GLU A 70 -6.73 -11.27 2.88
CA GLU A 70 -6.28 -12.59 2.41
C GLU A 70 -5.25 -13.19 3.38
N VAL A 71 -4.26 -12.39 3.80
CA VAL A 71 -3.30 -12.84 4.81
C VAL A 71 -4.01 -13.21 6.12
N ARG A 72 -5.00 -12.42 6.55
CA ARG A 72 -5.76 -12.73 7.78
C ARG A 72 -6.60 -13.99 7.64
N GLU A 73 -7.28 -14.18 6.52
CA GLU A 73 -8.10 -15.36 6.24
C GLU A 73 -7.22 -16.63 6.19
N GLU A 74 -6.10 -16.59 5.46
CA GLU A 74 -5.22 -17.75 5.26
C GLU A 74 -4.28 -18.05 6.44
N THR A 75 -3.98 -17.08 7.32
CA THR A 75 -2.99 -17.26 8.41
C THR A 75 -3.52 -17.01 9.82
N GLY A 76 -4.71 -16.42 9.95
CA GLY A 76 -5.24 -15.93 11.23
C GLY A 76 -4.51 -14.70 11.80
N VAL A 77 -3.43 -14.24 11.16
CA VAL A 77 -2.62 -13.10 11.60
C VAL A 77 -3.15 -11.81 11.00
N HIS A 78 -3.24 -10.75 11.80
CA HIS A 78 -3.54 -9.42 11.27
C HIS A 78 -2.22 -8.75 10.82
N PRO A 79 -2.00 -8.54 9.51
CA PRO A 79 -0.74 -7.96 9.03
C PRO A 79 -0.73 -6.44 9.15
N VAL A 80 0.43 -5.89 9.50
CA VAL A 80 0.80 -4.49 9.26
C VAL A 80 1.73 -4.46 8.06
N LEU A 81 1.27 -3.88 6.95
CA LEU A 81 2.01 -3.80 5.71
C LEU A 81 3.17 -2.80 5.84
N GLY A 82 4.33 -3.20 5.34
CA GLY A 82 5.51 -2.38 5.09
C GLY A 82 5.70 -2.18 3.59
N ARG A 83 6.96 -2.13 3.14
CA ARG A 83 7.28 -1.82 1.73
C ARG A 83 6.58 -2.75 0.74
N ARG A 84 6.13 -2.16 -0.37
CA ARG A 84 5.71 -2.91 -1.56
C ARG A 84 6.92 -3.62 -2.17
N LEU A 85 6.71 -4.86 -2.60
CA LEU A 85 7.65 -5.69 -3.34
C LEU A 85 7.31 -5.67 -4.83
N PRO A 86 8.22 -6.04 -5.73
CA PRO A 86 7.93 -6.21 -7.15
C PRO A 86 6.73 -7.14 -7.38
N SER A 87 5.84 -6.74 -8.29
CA SER A 87 4.69 -7.56 -8.64
C SER A 87 5.12 -8.77 -9.48
N GLN A 88 4.42 -9.89 -9.31
CA GLN A 88 4.65 -11.09 -10.10
C GLN A 88 3.58 -11.22 -11.18
N ARG A 89 4.01 -11.43 -12.43
CA ARG A 89 3.13 -11.67 -13.58
C ARG A 89 3.40 -13.05 -14.16
N TYR A 90 2.36 -13.87 -14.25
CA TYR A 90 2.46 -15.21 -14.82
C TYR A 90 1.13 -15.66 -15.42
N LEU A 91 1.15 -16.71 -16.24
CA LEU A 91 -0.06 -17.33 -16.78
C LEU A 91 -0.60 -18.37 -15.80
N ARG A 92 -1.91 -18.33 -15.53
CA ARG A 92 -2.64 -19.35 -14.78
C ARG A 92 -3.73 -19.91 -15.67
N ASN A 93 -3.62 -21.18 -16.04
CA ASN A 93 -4.54 -21.85 -16.97
C ASN A 93 -4.73 -21.06 -18.29
N GLY A 94 -3.63 -20.51 -18.82
CA GLY A 94 -3.62 -19.69 -20.04
C GLY A 94 -4.03 -18.21 -19.85
N TRP A 95 -4.46 -17.80 -18.65
CA TRP A 95 -4.87 -16.42 -18.37
C TRP A 95 -3.79 -15.62 -17.64
N PRO A 96 -3.51 -14.37 -18.04
CA PRO A 96 -2.58 -13.53 -17.32
C PRO A 96 -3.09 -13.23 -15.91
N LYS A 97 -2.21 -13.43 -14.93
CA LYS A 97 -2.44 -13.09 -13.53
C LYS A 97 -1.32 -12.15 -13.07
N GLN A 98 -1.69 -11.12 -12.33
CA GLN A 98 -0.77 -10.20 -11.68
C GLN A 98 -1.03 -10.22 -10.17
N VAL A 99 0.02 -10.44 -9.38
CA VAL A 99 -0.05 -10.41 -7.92
C VAL A 99 0.77 -9.25 -7.40
N GLU A 100 0.14 -8.39 -6.62
CA GLU A 100 0.78 -7.33 -5.87
C GLU A 100 1.22 -7.83 -4.49
N TRP A 101 2.40 -7.43 -4.07
CA TRP A 101 3.06 -8.00 -2.89
C TRP A 101 3.56 -6.92 -1.95
N TRP A 102 3.42 -7.15 -0.64
CA TRP A 102 4.00 -6.31 0.41
C TRP A 102 4.80 -7.16 1.38
N ALA A 103 5.84 -6.59 1.98
CA ALA A 103 6.36 -7.11 3.23
C ALA A 103 5.35 -6.81 4.34
N ALA A 104 5.14 -7.71 5.30
CA ALA A 104 4.21 -7.47 6.39
C ALA A 104 4.70 -8.06 7.72
N THR A 105 4.43 -7.37 8.82
CA THR A 105 4.67 -7.88 10.17
C THR A 105 3.35 -8.25 10.84
N ALA A 106 3.39 -9.17 11.81
CA ALA A 106 2.22 -9.48 12.62
C ALA A 106 1.89 -8.32 13.58
N ALA A 107 0.63 -7.88 13.59
CA ALA A 107 0.12 -6.98 14.62
C ALA A 107 0.05 -7.69 15.98
N SER A 108 0.10 -6.93 17.08
CA SER A 108 0.11 -7.45 18.44
C SER A 108 -1.16 -8.21 18.84
N ASP A 109 -2.27 -8.03 18.12
CA ASP A 109 -3.60 -8.57 18.37
C ASP A 109 -3.98 -9.75 17.45
N SER A 110 -2.97 -10.44 16.92
CA SER A 110 -3.17 -11.57 16.00
C SER A 110 -3.95 -12.73 16.65
N SER A 111 -4.92 -13.28 15.90
CA SER A 111 -5.69 -14.45 16.33
C SER A 111 -4.97 -15.76 15.98
N ARG A 112 -5.42 -16.87 16.58
CA ARG A 112 -4.91 -18.20 16.24
C ARG A 112 -5.44 -18.62 14.86
N PHE A 113 -4.56 -19.13 14.00
CA PHE A 113 -4.92 -19.76 12.74
C PHE A 113 -5.96 -20.87 12.95
N THR A 114 -6.97 -20.92 12.08
CA THR A 114 -7.98 -21.98 12.05
C THR A 114 -7.97 -22.59 10.65
N PRO A 115 -7.61 -23.87 10.50
CA PRO A 115 -7.62 -24.58 9.22
C PRO A 115 -9.00 -24.56 8.56
N ASP A 116 -9.03 -24.47 7.23
CA ASP A 116 -10.22 -24.63 6.39
C ASP A 116 -9.91 -25.44 5.11
N ASP A 117 -10.89 -25.48 4.18
CA ASP A 117 -10.76 -26.23 2.92
C ASP A 117 -9.78 -25.58 1.92
N GLU A 118 -9.42 -24.31 2.11
CA GLU A 118 -8.47 -23.57 1.26
C GLU A 118 -7.04 -23.63 1.81
N VAL A 119 -6.87 -23.47 3.12
CA VAL A 119 -5.58 -23.58 3.82
C VAL A 119 -5.72 -24.46 5.06
N ASP A 120 -4.97 -25.57 5.08
CA ASP A 120 -4.99 -26.52 6.20
C ASP A 120 -3.80 -26.35 7.16
N ALA A 121 -2.72 -25.68 6.74
CA ALA A 121 -1.53 -25.45 7.56
C ALA A 121 -0.84 -24.11 7.29
N VAL A 122 -0.25 -23.56 8.36
CA VAL A 122 0.64 -22.39 8.34
C VAL A 122 1.96 -22.77 9.01
N GLU A 123 3.07 -22.60 8.30
CA GLU A 123 4.41 -22.84 8.84
C GLU A 123 5.22 -21.54 8.88
N TRP A 124 5.84 -21.26 10.03
CA TRP A 124 6.82 -20.19 10.18
C TRP A 124 8.21 -20.80 10.04
N LEU A 125 8.91 -20.43 8.96
CA LEU A 125 10.20 -21.02 8.60
C LEU A 125 11.29 -19.95 8.49
N PRO A 126 12.54 -20.24 8.88
CA PRO A 126 13.68 -19.43 8.50
C PRO A 126 13.69 -19.18 7.00
N VAL A 127 14.11 -18.00 6.56
CA VAL A 127 13.99 -17.60 5.14
C VAL A 127 14.63 -18.61 4.16
N ALA A 128 15.76 -19.22 4.54
CA ALA A 128 16.41 -20.26 3.72
C ALA A 128 15.54 -21.52 3.58
N GLU A 129 14.94 -21.99 4.68
CA GLU A 129 14.06 -23.16 4.66
C GLU A 129 12.74 -22.85 3.92
N ALA A 130 12.20 -21.64 4.08
CA ALA A 130 11.02 -21.19 3.36
C ALA A 130 11.26 -21.20 1.84
N ARG A 131 12.46 -20.79 1.39
CA ARG A 131 12.85 -20.85 -0.01
C ARG A 131 12.77 -22.27 -0.56
N ASP A 132 13.30 -23.24 0.18
CA ASP A 132 13.32 -24.66 -0.23
C ASP A 132 11.92 -25.30 -0.13
N ARG A 133 11.06 -24.77 0.76
CA ARG A 133 9.69 -25.28 0.96
C ARG A 133 8.70 -24.81 -0.09
N LEU A 134 8.87 -23.60 -0.62
CA LEU A 134 7.98 -23.01 -1.62
C LEU A 134 7.90 -23.85 -2.89
N THR A 135 6.68 -24.16 -3.33
CA THR A 135 6.45 -25.02 -4.50
C THR A 135 6.67 -24.29 -5.83
N HIS A 136 6.48 -22.97 -5.86
CA HIS A 136 6.50 -22.20 -7.11
C HIS A 136 7.64 -21.19 -7.17
N ASP A 137 8.39 -21.19 -8.27
CA ASP A 137 9.49 -20.24 -8.53
C ASP A 137 9.07 -18.76 -8.42
N HIS A 138 7.81 -18.45 -8.75
CA HIS A 138 7.32 -17.07 -8.64
C HIS A 138 7.17 -16.61 -7.18
N ASP A 139 6.88 -17.50 -6.25
CA ASP A 139 6.86 -17.17 -4.82
C ASP A 139 8.29 -17.10 -4.26
N VAL A 140 9.20 -17.96 -4.75
CA VAL A 140 10.64 -17.88 -4.41
C VAL A 140 11.22 -16.51 -4.83
N ARG A 141 10.88 -16.02 -6.02
CA ARG A 141 11.28 -14.67 -6.48
C ARG A 141 10.79 -13.56 -5.54
N VAL A 142 9.57 -13.67 -5.02
CA VAL A 142 9.03 -12.68 -4.06
C VAL A 142 9.83 -12.72 -2.75
N LEU A 143 10.22 -13.91 -2.30
CA LEU A 143 11.06 -14.06 -1.10
C LEU A 143 12.46 -13.46 -1.32
N ASP A 144 13.04 -13.64 -2.51
CA ASP A 144 14.32 -13.03 -2.90
C ASP A 144 14.24 -11.49 -2.92
N ASP A 145 13.17 -10.95 -3.52
CA ASP A 145 12.90 -9.51 -3.54
C ASP A 145 12.69 -8.95 -2.12
N PHE A 146 12.10 -9.76 -1.23
CA PHE A 146 11.98 -9.42 0.19
C PHE A 146 13.34 -9.37 0.89
N GLN A 147 14.27 -10.27 0.57
CA GLN A 147 15.63 -10.25 1.15
C GLN A 147 16.50 -9.13 0.59
N ALA A 148 16.29 -8.71 -0.66
CA ALA A 148 17.09 -7.71 -1.35
C ALA A 148 16.94 -6.27 -0.78
N GLY A 149 15.97 -6.03 0.11
CA GLY A 149 15.72 -4.71 0.70
C GLY A 149 15.40 -4.75 2.20
N PRO A 150 15.26 -3.59 2.85
CA PRO A 150 15.08 -3.50 4.29
C PRO A 150 13.70 -3.92 4.76
N ALA A 151 13.59 -5.00 5.54
CA ALA A 151 12.29 -5.56 5.94
C ALA A 151 11.48 -4.66 6.87
N ARG A 152 12.16 -3.92 7.77
CA ARG A 152 11.52 -2.94 8.65
C ARG A 152 11.52 -1.59 7.98
N THR A 153 10.34 -1.14 7.59
CA THR A 153 10.12 0.19 7.01
C THR A 153 9.12 1.00 7.79
N VAL A 154 9.22 2.31 7.67
CA VAL A 154 8.29 3.28 8.25
C VAL A 154 7.50 3.94 7.12
N PRO A 155 6.16 3.83 7.10
CA PRO A 155 5.34 4.43 6.07
C PRO A 155 5.09 5.92 6.33
N LEU A 156 5.31 6.76 5.33
CA LEU A 156 4.79 8.12 5.25
C LEU A 156 3.82 8.21 4.08
N VAL A 157 2.53 8.41 4.39
CA VAL A 157 1.46 8.52 3.41
C VAL A 157 1.23 9.99 3.06
N LEU A 158 1.28 10.34 1.78
CA LEU A 158 0.88 11.65 1.26
C LEU A 158 -0.45 11.52 0.52
N LEU A 159 -1.52 12.00 1.14
CA LEU A 159 -2.90 11.93 0.67
C LEU A 159 -3.38 13.29 0.15
N ARG A 160 -3.95 13.32 -1.06
CA ARG A 160 -4.75 14.46 -1.51
C ARG A 160 -6.16 14.32 -0.94
N HIS A 161 -6.72 15.41 -0.42
CA HIS A 161 -8.10 15.41 0.10
C HIS A 161 -9.11 14.82 -0.90
N ALA A 162 -10.20 14.26 -0.38
CA ALA A 162 -11.30 13.66 -1.14
C ALA A 162 -12.18 14.70 -1.86
N ALA A 163 -13.20 14.27 -2.58
CA ALA A 163 -14.13 15.15 -3.30
C ALA A 163 -14.81 16.20 -2.37
N ALA A 164 -14.89 17.45 -2.83
CA ALA A 164 -15.29 18.61 -2.02
C ALA A 164 -16.14 19.62 -2.80
N GLY A 165 -16.92 19.11 -3.75
CA GLY A 165 -17.77 19.89 -4.65
C GLY A 165 -16.99 20.85 -5.56
N ASP A 166 -17.75 21.76 -6.15
CA ASP A 166 -17.23 22.85 -6.96
C ASP A 166 -16.88 24.07 -6.08
N LYS A 167 -15.68 24.59 -6.27
CA LYS A 167 -15.21 25.81 -5.60
C LYS A 167 -16.02 27.03 -6.01
N ALA A 168 -16.47 27.13 -7.27
CA ALA A 168 -17.23 28.29 -7.75
C ALA A 168 -18.64 28.38 -7.16
N ALA A 169 -19.22 27.24 -6.80
CA ALA A 169 -20.54 27.17 -6.17
C ALA A 169 -20.52 27.50 -4.66
N TRP A 170 -19.34 27.50 -4.02
CA TRP A 170 -19.18 27.76 -2.60
C TRP A 170 -19.12 29.25 -2.29
N ARG A 171 -20.01 29.71 -1.40
CA ARG A 171 -20.18 31.14 -1.07
C ARG A 171 -19.42 31.58 0.20
N GLY A 172 -18.82 30.64 0.95
CA GLY A 172 -18.07 30.93 2.16
C GLY A 172 -16.56 31.05 1.91
N PRO A 173 -15.76 31.27 2.98
CA PRO A 173 -14.31 31.12 2.90
C PRO A 173 -13.92 29.72 2.39
N ASP A 174 -13.02 29.62 1.39
CA ASP A 174 -12.65 28.33 0.79
C ASP A 174 -12.02 27.36 1.80
N LEU A 175 -11.39 27.88 2.85
CA LEU A 175 -10.83 27.09 3.94
C LEU A 175 -11.90 26.26 4.67
N LEU A 176 -13.15 26.76 4.71
CA LEU A 176 -14.28 26.12 5.39
C LEU A 176 -15.10 25.20 4.45
N ARG A 177 -14.69 25.06 3.18
CA ARG A 177 -15.42 24.21 2.22
C ARG A 177 -15.27 22.73 2.61
N PRO A 178 -16.38 22.03 2.92
CA PRO A 178 -16.36 20.65 3.40
C PRO A 178 -16.20 19.66 2.23
N LEU A 179 -16.14 18.37 2.57
CA LEU A 179 -16.34 17.31 1.59
C LEU A 179 -17.77 17.32 1.05
N ASP A 180 -17.94 16.84 -0.19
CA ASP A 180 -19.26 16.50 -0.72
C ASP A 180 -19.66 15.07 -0.30
N GLU A 181 -20.83 14.61 -0.72
CA GLU A 181 -21.33 13.27 -0.38
C GLU A 181 -20.38 12.15 -0.85
N THR A 182 -19.90 12.25 -2.09
CA THR A 182 -18.91 11.33 -2.66
C THR A 182 -17.62 11.33 -1.84
N GLY A 183 -17.12 12.51 -1.46
CA GLY A 183 -15.90 12.65 -0.69
C GLY A 183 -16.01 12.08 0.73
N ARG A 184 -17.17 12.18 1.36
CA ARG A 184 -17.40 11.55 2.67
C ARG A 184 -17.42 10.03 2.58
N ALA A 185 -18.01 9.46 1.52
CA ALA A 185 -17.95 8.02 1.27
C ALA A 185 -16.49 7.58 1.00
N GLU A 186 -15.75 8.33 0.18
CA GLU A 186 -14.31 8.11 -0.07
C GLU A 186 -13.50 8.13 1.23
N ALA A 187 -13.75 9.08 2.12
CA ALA A 187 -13.04 9.20 3.39
C ALA A 187 -13.26 7.98 4.32
N LEU A 188 -14.47 7.40 4.30
CA LEU A 188 -14.77 6.17 5.04
C LEU A 188 -14.02 4.96 4.47
N GLU A 189 -14.00 4.81 3.14
CA GLU A 189 -13.25 3.74 2.46
C GLU A 189 -11.74 3.87 2.74
N LEU A 190 -11.20 5.09 2.64
CA LEU A 190 -9.79 5.39 2.89
C LEU A 190 -9.37 5.04 4.31
N ALA A 191 -10.24 5.18 5.32
CA ALA A 191 -9.90 4.79 6.68
C ALA A 191 -9.53 3.31 6.80
N GLY A 192 -10.31 2.43 6.16
CA GLY A 192 -10.00 1.00 6.12
C GLY A 192 -8.73 0.68 5.33
N VAL A 193 -8.54 1.33 4.18
CA VAL A 193 -7.37 1.13 3.31
C VAL A 193 -6.07 1.58 4.01
N LEU A 194 -6.07 2.75 4.63
CA LEU A 194 -4.91 3.31 5.32
C LEU A 194 -4.56 2.54 6.60
N GLY A 195 -5.56 1.86 7.19
CA GLY A 195 -5.35 0.96 8.33
C GLY A 195 -4.39 -0.21 8.02
N ALA A 196 -4.18 -0.55 6.74
CA ALA A 196 -3.24 -1.58 6.32
C ALA A 196 -1.79 -1.30 6.76
N PHE A 197 -1.44 -0.04 7.00
CA PHE A 197 -0.10 0.39 7.43
C PHE A 197 0.03 0.51 8.96
N GLY A 198 -0.99 0.05 9.71
CA GLY A 198 -1.05 0.20 11.16
C GLY A 198 -1.40 1.63 11.58
N PRO A 199 -1.20 1.98 12.87
CA PRO A 199 -1.52 3.31 13.38
C PRO A 199 -0.53 4.36 12.87
N LEU A 200 -1.06 5.32 12.10
CA LEU A 200 -0.36 6.48 11.57
C LEU A 200 -0.72 7.69 12.43
N ARG A 201 0.27 8.52 12.79
CA ARG A 201 -0.07 9.88 13.25
C ARG A 201 -0.73 10.63 12.09
N VAL A 202 -1.60 11.60 12.38
CA VAL A 202 -2.26 12.37 11.34
C VAL A 202 -1.77 13.81 11.38
N VAL A 203 -1.21 14.28 10.26
CA VAL A 203 -0.89 15.68 9.99
C VAL A 203 -1.73 16.12 8.79
N SER A 204 -2.40 17.26 8.87
CA SER A 204 -3.28 17.71 7.80
C SER A 204 -3.20 19.20 7.57
N SER A 205 -3.53 19.67 6.37
CA SER A 205 -3.95 21.05 6.21
C SER A 205 -5.13 21.39 7.15
N ALA A 206 -5.21 22.64 7.60
CA ALA A 206 -6.34 23.14 8.38
C ALA A 206 -7.65 23.32 7.57
N ALA A 207 -7.63 23.10 6.25
CA ALA A 207 -8.84 23.20 5.44
C ALA A 207 -9.85 22.09 5.79
N ALA A 208 -11.13 22.43 5.88
CA ALA A 208 -12.21 21.52 6.29
C ALA A 208 -12.21 20.22 5.46
N ARG A 209 -12.14 20.32 4.12
CA ARG A 209 -12.00 19.14 3.24
C ARG A 209 -10.80 18.23 3.56
N CYS A 210 -9.67 18.77 4.00
CA CYS A 210 -8.49 17.96 4.34
C CYS A 210 -8.69 17.26 5.69
N THR A 211 -9.13 18.00 6.71
CA THR A 211 -9.42 17.42 8.03
C THR A 211 -10.54 16.39 7.95
N GLU A 212 -11.64 16.69 7.24
CA GLU A 212 -12.76 15.76 7.04
C GLU A 212 -12.35 14.49 6.28
N THR A 213 -11.37 14.56 5.36
CA THR A 213 -10.86 13.38 4.64
C THR A 213 -10.22 12.38 5.60
N VAL A 214 -9.50 12.87 6.62
CA VAL A 214 -8.75 12.01 7.55
C VAL A 214 -9.49 11.75 8.86
N THR A 215 -10.60 12.43 9.13
CA THR A 215 -11.42 12.24 10.34
C THR A 215 -11.86 10.79 10.53
N PRO A 216 -12.40 10.06 9.53
CA PRO A 216 -12.77 8.67 9.72
C PRO A 216 -11.61 7.78 10.19
N TYR A 217 -10.43 7.96 9.61
CA TYR A 217 -9.21 7.27 10.03
C TYR A 217 -8.82 7.65 11.47
N ALA A 218 -8.81 8.94 11.78
CA ALA A 218 -8.46 9.44 13.10
C ALA A 218 -9.36 8.88 14.20
N VAL A 219 -10.66 8.77 13.95
CA VAL A 219 -11.64 8.17 14.86
C VAL A 219 -11.41 6.66 14.98
N ALA A 220 -11.28 5.93 13.87
CA ALA A 220 -11.12 4.48 13.88
C ALA A 220 -9.84 4.02 14.61
N HIS A 221 -8.77 4.81 14.52
CA HIS A 221 -7.48 4.50 15.14
C HIS A 221 -7.20 5.28 16.45
N ALA A 222 -8.17 6.05 16.93
CA ALA A 222 -8.05 6.88 18.14
C ALA A 222 -6.79 7.80 18.15
N VAL A 223 -6.51 8.45 17.03
CA VAL A 223 -5.38 9.37 16.87
C VAL A 223 -5.85 10.81 16.67
N HIS A 224 -5.07 11.77 17.16
CA HIS A 224 -5.37 13.20 16.97
C HIS A 224 -4.91 13.69 15.59
N ILE A 225 -5.69 14.59 15.00
CA ILE A 225 -5.32 15.34 13.80
C ILE A 225 -4.52 16.57 14.23
N ARG A 226 -3.25 16.65 13.86
CA ARG A 226 -2.44 17.86 13.99
C ARG A 226 -2.53 18.67 12.70
N THR A 227 -3.05 19.88 12.77
CA THR A 227 -3.05 20.78 11.60
C THR A 227 -1.67 21.41 11.40
N GLU A 228 -1.22 21.51 10.15
CA GLU A 228 0.02 22.14 9.74
C GLU A 228 -0.27 23.31 8.78
N ASN A 229 0.20 24.50 9.15
CA ASN A 229 -0.02 25.72 8.38
C ASN A 229 0.72 25.67 7.03
N ALA A 230 1.92 25.07 7.00
CA ALA A 230 2.69 24.91 5.78
C ALA A 230 1.98 24.06 4.70
N PHE A 231 1.01 23.22 5.10
CA PHE A 231 0.19 22.45 4.17
C PHE A 231 -1.13 23.12 3.80
N THR A 232 -1.37 24.35 4.26
CA THR A 232 -2.67 25.02 4.14
C THR A 232 -2.64 26.15 3.12
N LEU A 233 -3.41 25.99 2.04
CA LEU A 233 -3.57 27.04 1.03
C LEU A 233 -4.19 28.30 1.65
N GLY A 234 -3.65 29.47 1.27
CA GLY A 234 -4.16 30.76 1.72
C GLY A 234 -3.86 31.11 3.19
N ALA A 235 -3.00 30.36 3.88
CA ALA A 235 -2.30 30.91 5.06
C ALA A 235 -1.60 32.22 4.64
N ARG A 236 -1.44 33.21 5.52
CA ARG A 236 -0.87 34.51 5.11
C ARG A 236 0.59 34.33 4.70
N HIS A 237 0.88 34.35 3.40
CA HIS A 237 2.25 34.26 2.86
C HIS A 237 2.78 35.64 2.49
N ALA A 238 4.10 35.82 2.61
CA ALA A 238 4.77 37.11 2.46
C ALA A 238 4.69 37.73 1.04
N ALA A 239 4.28 36.96 0.01
CA ALA A 239 4.44 37.35 -1.39
C ALA A 239 3.17 37.29 -2.26
N GLY A 240 1.98 37.02 -1.69
CA GLY A 240 0.73 36.94 -2.48
C GLY A 240 0.53 35.62 -3.24
N ASP A 241 1.48 34.69 -3.15
CA ASP A 241 1.33 33.32 -3.65
C ASP A 241 0.26 32.54 -2.88
N PRO A 242 -0.45 31.60 -3.54
CA PRO A 242 -1.51 30.82 -2.90
C PRO A 242 -0.99 29.90 -1.77
N TYR A 243 0.30 29.58 -1.77
CA TYR A 243 1.01 28.81 -0.74
C TYR A 243 2.53 29.07 -0.78
N ASP A 244 3.24 28.78 0.31
CA ASP A 244 4.71 28.79 0.37
C ASP A 244 5.26 27.37 0.16
N SER A 245 5.76 27.13 -1.06
CA SER A 245 6.37 25.85 -1.46
C SER A 245 7.59 25.49 -0.59
N GLY A 246 8.41 26.48 -0.22
CA GLY A 246 9.62 26.26 0.59
C GLY A 246 9.26 25.79 1.99
N ALA A 247 8.33 26.49 2.64
CA ALA A 247 7.82 26.11 3.96
C ALA A 247 7.15 24.73 3.94
N ALA A 248 6.36 24.42 2.90
CA ALA A 248 5.73 23.11 2.75
C ALA A 248 6.74 21.98 2.61
N ARG A 249 7.77 22.18 1.76
CA ARG A 249 8.86 21.22 1.59
C ARG A 249 9.63 21.01 2.89
N GLU A 250 9.98 22.07 3.60
CA GLU A 250 10.69 21.99 4.88
C GLU A 250 9.88 21.21 5.93
N ALA A 251 8.60 21.56 6.12
CA ALA A 251 7.72 20.87 7.06
C ALA A 251 7.56 19.38 6.72
N PHE A 252 7.47 19.03 5.44
CA PHE A 252 7.36 17.64 5.01
C PHE A 252 8.69 16.87 5.19
N ARG A 253 9.81 17.54 4.96
CA ARG A 253 11.16 17.03 5.25
C ARG A 253 11.34 16.69 6.72
N GLU A 254 10.89 17.55 7.63
CA GLU A 254 10.94 17.26 9.07
C GLU A 254 10.13 15.99 9.42
N LEU A 255 9.00 15.77 8.74
CA LEU A 255 8.21 14.54 8.94
C LEU A 255 8.93 13.29 8.42
N LEU A 256 9.63 13.38 7.29
CA LEU A 256 10.48 12.30 6.78
C LEU A 256 11.62 11.97 7.76
N GLU A 257 12.28 13.00 8.30
CA GLU A 257 13.41 12.86 9.24
C GLU A 257 13.00 12.26 10.59
N GLN A 258 11.76 12.49 11.03
CA GLN A 258 11.23 11.90 12.26
C GLN A 258 11.08 10.37 12.21
N ARG A 259 11.04 9.76 11.01
CA ARG A 259 10.91 8.30 10.82
C ARG A 259 9.82 7.68 11.69
N ARG A 260 8.64 8.31 11.71
CA ARG A 260 7.45 7.81 12.40
C ARG A 260 6.31 7.58 11.41
N PRO A 261 5.53 6.49 11.55
CA PRO A 261 4.40 6.23 10.66
C PRO A 261 3.43 7.42 10.64
N THR A 262 3.24 8.05 9.47
CA THR A 262 2.57 9.35 9.35
C THR A 262 1.65 9.41 8.13
N LEU A 263 0.42 9.85 8.32
CA LEU A 263 -0.52 10.27 7.28
C LEU A 263 -0.49 11.79 7.16
N VAL A 264 -0.13 12.29 5.99
CA VAL A 264 -0.17 13.71 5.62
C VAL A 264 -1.32 13.92 4.64
N CYS A 265 -2.31 14.74 4.98
CA CYS A 265 -3.36 15.13 4.05
C CYS A 265 -3.23 16.60 3.60
N THR A 266 -3.22 16.82 2.29
CA THR A 266 -2.95 18.13 1.67
C THR A 266 -3.79 18.38 0.40
N HIS A 267 -3.49 19.47 -0.29
CA HIS A 267 -4.12 19.93 -1.53
C HIS A 267 -3.32 19.51 -2.76
N GLY A 268 -3.98 19.43 -3.92
CA GLY A 268 -3.34 18.97 -5.15
C GLY A 268 -2.19 19.88 -5.62
N GLU A 269 -2.27 21.16 -5.29
CA GLU A 269 -1.30 22.21 -5.56
C GLU A 269 0.06 21.94 -4.87
N LEU A 270 0.03 21.32 -3.68
CA LEU A 270 1.23 21.03 -2.89
C LEU A 270 1.83 19.65 -3.17
N VAL A 271 1.05 18.71 -3.72
CA VAL A 271 1.49 17.32 -3.89
C VAL A 271 2.81 17.24 -4.67
N ALA A 272 2.94 17.96 -5.78
CA ALA A 272 4.14 17.86 -6.61
C ALA A 272 5.41 18.28 -5.87
N ASP A 273 5.34 19.33 -5.04
CA ASP A 273 6.48 19.83 -4.29
C ASP A 273 6.89 18.87 -3.16
N LEU A 274 5.91 18.31 -2.45
CA LEU A 274 6.15 17.34 -1.38
C LEU A 274 6.69 16.02 -1.94
N MET A 275 6.21 15.59 -3.10
CA MET A 275 6.73 14.41 -3.80
C MET A 275 8.18 14.60 -4.24
N ARG A 276 8.53 15.76 -4.81
CA ARG A 276 9.94 16.06 -5.18
C ARG A 276 10.84 16.02 -3.95
N GLU A 277 10.39 16.62 -2.84
CA GLU A 277 11.14 16.60 -1.59
C GLU A 277 11.45 15.17 -1.10
N ALA A 278 10.47 14.25 -1.16
CA ALA A 278 10.69 12.86 -0.78
C ALA A 278 11.74 12.16 -1.67
N PHE A 279 11.60 12.28 -3.00
CA PHE A 279 12.47 11.58 -3.94
C PHE A 279 13.89 12.16 -4.00
N GLU A 280 14.03 13.49 -3.96
CA GLU A 280 15.33 14.17 -3.94
C GLU A 280 16.13 13.77 -2.70
N ARG A 281 15.47 13.69 -1.54
CA ARG A 281 16.12 13.27 -0.28
C ARG A 281 16.60 11.83 -0.29
N SER A 282 15.86 10.95 -0.96
CA SER A 282 16.27 9.56 -1.06
C SER A 282 17.29 9.28 -2.15
N GLY A 283 17.68 10.30 -2.93
CA GLY A 283 18.53 10.12 -4.12
C GLY A 283 17.86 9.27 -5.21
N ALA A 284 16.53 9.13 -5.15
CA ALA A 284 15.79 8.29 -6.08
C ALA A 284 15.32 9.13 -7.29
N PRO A 285 15.18 8.52 -8.48
CA PRO A 285 14.65 9.22 -9.63
C PRO A 285 13.24 9.75 -9.36
N VAL A 286 13.03 11.04 -9.63
CA VAL A 286 11.71 11.68 -9.51
C VAL A 286 10.81 11.21 -10.67
N PRO A 287 9.63 10.62 -10.39
CA PRO A 287 8.69 10.20 -11.44
C PRO A 287 8.17 11.40 -12.25
N GLN A 288 7.83 11.15 -13.52
CA GLN A 288 7.21 12.18 -14.37
C GLN A 288 5.80 12.57 -13.89
N GLN A 289 5.07 11.63 -13.29
CA GLN A 289 3.71 11.85 -12.80
C GLN A 289 3.72 12.10 -11.29
N LEU A 290 3.70 13.39 -10.92
CA LEU A 290 3.71 13.83 -9.52
C LEU A 290 2.34 14.27 -9.02
N SER A 291 1.31 14.27 -9.87
CA SER A 291 -0.04 14.66 -9.47
C SER A 291 -0.81 13.49 -8.83
N LEU A 292 -1.66 13.84 -7.86
CA LEU A 292 -2.67 12.94 -7.30
C LEU A 292 -4.06 13.44 -7.69
N VAL A 293 -4.95 12.55 -8.10
CA VAL A 293 -6.38 12.85 -8.15
C VAL A 293 -6.94 12.95 -6.73
N LYS A 294 -8.13 13.54 -6.54
CA LYS A 294 -8.73 13.64 -5.20
C LYS A 294 -8.91 12.24 -4.61
N GLY A 295 -8.63 12.09 -3.31
CA GLY A 295 -8.68 10.82 -2.59
C GLY A 295 -7.54 9.82 -2.92
N ALA A 296 -6.68 10.11 -3.89
CA ALA A 296 -5.50 9.29 -4.16
C ALA A 296 -4.34 9.66 -3.24
N PHE A 297 -3.42 8.72 -3.03
CA PHE A 297 -2.27 8.90 -2.14
C PHE A 297 -1.01 8.21 -2.66
N TRP A 298 0.13 8.68 -2.16
CA TRP A 298 1.41 8.00 -2.23
C TRP A 298 1.79 7.46 -0.86
N VAL A 299 2.54 6.36 -0.83
CA VAL A 299 3.19 5.84 0.38
C VAL A 299 4.68 5.76 0.12
N PHE A 300 5.45 6.42 0.97
CA PHE A 300 6.90 6.32 1.02
C PHE A 300 7.28 5.39 2.17
N HIS A 301 7.97 4.31 1.87
CA HIS A 301 8.49 3.39 2.87
C HIS A 301 9.95 3.71 3.10
N LEU A 302 10.28 4.24 4.28
CA LEU A 302 11.64 4.58 4.67
C LEU A 302 12.26 3.42 5.45
N ASP A 303 13.52 3.06 5.20
CA ASP A 303 14.24 2.09 6.04
C ASP A 303 14.27 2.61 7.48
N ALA A 304 13.81 1.79 8.42
CA ALA A 304 13.77 2.16 9.83
C ALA A 304 15.16 2.46 10.43
N ARG A 305 16.25 1.95 9.81
CA ARG A 305 17.63 2.10 10.30
C ARG A 305 18.24 3.44 9.91
N ASP A 306 18.20 3.76 8.62
CA ASP A 306 18.92 4.92 8.06
C ASP A 306 18.02 5.95 7.37
N GLY A 307 16.73 5.67 7.22
CA GLY A 307 15.76 6.58 6.61
C GLY A 307 15.82 6.64 5.08
N SER A 308 16.61 5.80 4.42
CA SER A 308 16.63 5.71 2.96
C SER A 308 15.29 5.23 2.40
N LEU A 309 14.92 5.64 1.18
CA LEU A 309 13.67 5.20 0.57
C LEU A 309 13.80 3.75 0.12
N ALA A 310 13.06 2.86 0.78
CA ALA A 310 12.98 1.44 0.44
C ALA A 310 11.98 1.14 -0.67
N ALA A 311 10.86 1.87 -0.71
CA ALA A 311 9.86 1.79 -1.77
C ALA A 311 8.99 3.05 -1.81
N ALA A 312 8.46 3.38 -2.98
CA ALA A 312 7.38 4.35 -3.14
C ALA A 312 6.26 3.72 -3.99
N GLU A 313 5.03 3.88 -3.53
CA GLU A 313 3.85 3.32 -4.20
C GLU A 313 2.71 4.33 -4.28
N ARG A 314 1.98 4.30 -5.40
CA ARG A 314 0.85 5.19 -5.67
C ARG A 314 -0.43 4.39 -5.67
N HIS A 315 -1.41 4.91 -4.97
CA HIS A 315 -2.73 4.32 -4.82
C HIS A 315 -3.80 5.33 -5.21
N GLY A 316 -4.86 4.82 -5.85
CA GLY A 316 -6.04 5.58 -6.26
C GLY A 316 -7.27 4.69 -6.12
N ARG A 317 -8.43 5.16 -6.57
CA ARG A 317 -9.60 4.30 -6.64
C ARG A 317 -9.36 3.12 -7.59
N ALA A 318 -9.93 1.97 -7.22
CA ALA A 318 -10.06 0.81 -8.09
C ALA A 318 -11.01 1.10 -9.24
#